data_AF-A0A924YD25-F1
#
_entry.id   AF-A0A924YD25-F1
#
_cell.length_a   1.000
_cell.length_b   1.000
_cell.length_c   1.000
_cell.angle_alpha   90.00
_cell.angle_beta   90.00
_cell.angle_gamma   90.00
#
_symmetry.space_group_name_H-M   'P 1'
#
loop_
_entity.id
_entity.type
_entity.pdbx_description
1 polymer ?
#
loop_
_entity_poly.entity_id
_entity_poly.type
_entity_poly.pdbx_seq_one_letter_code
_entity_poly.pdbx_strand_id
1 'polypeptide(L)'
;RFDATAAIDNYDFLHWIKAEIFNFIKDIKPFFTIAEHVPQDTTVAGPEGPLDAAWHETFSKQMMSTLTGTDREGRQPFNLDGMTAVLNPRIEGFASPFNVVNYIDNHDQTRILWLLGQNGILDEPAFRRVKMGAALMLTAPGTPMLWMGQEFGESAERTTASQSLDWSLLQNQRNSDLRNFYTGLINLRKHTEALNLDTVEIIHADPKRSIIAFKRWDMNGGVVVVVANLRDQFAGDVHIANWPGDGKWHEYTDNYDTEIQGGVLNDKLAESEVKVFIKA
;
A
#
# COMPACT_ATOMS: atom_id res chain seq x y z
N ARG A 1 -1.96 -8.79 -17.58
CA ARG A 1 -1.53 -9.62 -16.44
C ARG A 1 -1.47 -11.06 -16.91
N PHE A 2 -0.38 -11.76 -16.62
CA PHE A 2 -0.17 -13.17 -16.95
C PHE A 2 -0.42 -13.99 -15.69
N ASP A 3 -1.34 -14.94 -15.78
CA ASP A 3 -1.73 -15.85 -14.70
C ASP A 3 -0.66 -16.92 -14.48
N ALA A 4 -0.49 -17.36 -13.23
CA ALA A 4 0.32 -18.53 -12.86
C ALA A 4 1.71 -18.60 -13.52
N THR A 5 2.44 -17.48 -13.61
CA THR A 5 3.72 -17.43 -14.34
C THR A 5 4.81 -18.30 -13.73
N ALA A 6 4.70 -18.64 -12.43
CA ALA A 6 5.55 -19.64 -11.78
C ALA A 6 5.35 -21.05 -12.34
N ALA A 7 4.12 -21.41 -12.76
CA ALA A 7 3.84 -22.70 -13.37
C ALA A 7 4.23 -22.76 -14.85
N ILE A 8 4.35 -21.61 -15.53
CA ILE A 8 4.87 -21.54 -16.90
C ILE A 8 6.37 -21.92 -16.91
N ASP A 9 7.12 -21.53 -15.87
CA ASP A 9 8.53 -21.89 -15.64
C ASP A 9 9.44 -21.75 -16.88
N ASN A 10 9.16 -20.73 -17.69
CA ASN A 10 9.87 -20.47 -18.93
C ASN A 10 9.98 -18.97 -19.19
N TYR A 11 11.07 -18.37 -18.71
CA TYR A 11 11.30 -16.93 -18.81
C TYR A 11 11.60 -16.50 -20.25
N ASP A 12 12.25 -17.34 -21.05
CA ASP A 12 12.48 -17.07 -22.46
C ASP A 12 11.15 -16.93 -23.22
N PHE A 13 10.18 -17.80 -22.94
CA PHE A 13 8.85 -17.70 -23.50
C PHE A 13 8.12 -16.43 -23.05
N LEU A 14 8.18 -16.08 -21.76
CA LEU A 14 7.56 -14.85 -21.24
C LEU A 14 8.19 -13.58 -21.84
N HIS A 15 9.51 -13.58 -22.02
CA HIS A 15 10.23 -12.50 -22.66
C HIS A 15 9.88 -12.40 -24.15
N TRP A 16 9.86 -13.53 -24.85
CA TRP A 16 9.47 -13.61 -26.26
C TRP A 16 8.04 -13.12 -26.47
N ILE A 17 7.07 -13.60 -25.70
CA ILE A 17 5.67 -13.19 -25.88
C ILE A 17 5.47 -11.70 -25.57
N LYS A 18 6.16 -11.15 -24.56
CA LYS A 18 6.18 -9.70 -24.31
C LYS A 18 6.70 -8.95 -25.55
N ALA A 19 7.85 -9.36 -26.08
CA ALA A 19 8.45 -8.74 -27.26
C ALA A 19 7.55 -8.83 -28.50
N GLU A 20 6.93 -9.99 -28.76
CA GLU A 20 5.98 -10.18 -29.86
C GLU A 20 4.76 -9.28 -29.73
N ILE A 21 4.20 -9.13 -28.52
CA ILE A 21 3.08 -8.23 -28.28
C ILE A 21 3.48 -6.79 -28.60
N PHE A 22 4.63 -6.32 -28.09
CA PHE A 22 5.14 -4.97 -28.40
C PHE A 22 5.36 -4.76 -29.90
N ASN A 23 5.90 -5.76 -30.60
CA ASN A 23 6.07 -5.73 -32.05
C ASN A 23 4.74 -5.70 -32.82
N PHE A 24 3.67 -6.25 -32.28
CA PHE A 24 2.36 -6.23 -32.92
C PHE A 24 1.59 -4.94 -32.68
N ILE A 25 1.68 -4.38 -31.46
CA ILE A 25 0.85 -3.25 -31.05
C ILE A 25 1.40 -1.88 -31.42
N LYS A 26 2.72 -1.75 -31.68
CA LYS A 26 3.56 -0.59 -32.07
C LYS A 26 3.08 0.83 -31.70
N ASP A 27 1.86 1.22 -32.09
CA ASP A 27 1.29 2.56 -31.96
C ASP A 27 -0.07 2.63 -31.25
N ILE A 28 -0.63 1.51 -30.77
CA ILE A 28 -2.03 1.44 -30.30
C ILE A 28 -2.20 1.87 -28.84
N LYS A 29 -1.16 1.73 -28.00
CA LYS A 29 -1.04 2.25 -26.61
C LYS A 29 0.24 1.72 -25.95
N PRO A 30 0.74 2.38 -24.89
CA PRO A 30 1.69 1.76 -23.96
C PRO A 30 1.12 0.44 -23.44
N PHE A 31 1.90 -0.64 -23.52
CA PHE A 31 1.55 -1.94 -22.99
C PHE A 31 2.36 -2.20 -21.73
N PHE A 32 1.70 -2.74 -20.72
CA PHE A 32 2.29 -2.98 -19.42
C PHE A 32 1.97 -4.41 -18.98
N THR A 33 3.00 -5.20 -18.78
CA THR A 33 2.89 -6.60 -18.43
C THR A 33 3.09 -6.81 -16.94
N ILE A 34 2.19 -7.61 -16.35
CA ILE A 34 2.19 -7.88 -14.91
C ILE A 34 2.21 -9.39 -14.73
N ALA A 35 3.21 -9.89 -14.03
CA ALA A 35 3.32 -11.28 -13.61
C ALA A 35 2.47 -11.52 -12.36
N GLU A 36 1.65 -12.56 -12.36
CA GLU A 36 1.35 -13.26 -11.12
C GLU A 36 2.36 -14.39 -10.98
N HIS A 37 3.35 -14.20 -10.11
CA HIS A 37 4.41 -15.17 -9.84
C HIS A 37 4.40 -15.47 -8.34
N VAL A 38 3.86 -16.64 -7.99
CA VAL A 38 3.69 -17.08 -6.59
C VAL A 38 4.29 -18.48 -6.45
N PRO A 39 5.25 -18.71 -5.54
CA PRO A 39 5.85 -17.74 -4.63
C PRO A 39 6.62 -16.63 -5.37
N GLN A 40 6.68 -15.43 -4.77
CA GLN A 40 7.34 -14.27 -5.36
C GLN A 40 8.80 -14.56 -5.76
N ASP A 41 9.11 -14.30 -7.04
CA ASP A 41 10.46 -14.20 -7.59
C ASP A 41 10.59 -12.80 -8.21
N THR A 42 11.55 -12.00 -7.72
CA THR A 42 11.71 -10.63 -8.21
C THR A 42 12.31 -10.56 -9.61
N THR A 43 12.96 -11.63 -10.08
CA THR A 43 13.60 -11.67 -11.40
C THR A 43 12.59 -11.76 -12.54
N VAL A 44 11.34 -12.13 -12.27
CA VAL A 44 10.25 -12.14 -13.26
C VAL A 44 9.87 -10.74 -13.76
N ALA A 45 10.26 -9.68 -13.02
CA ALA A 45 9.87 -8.31 -13.32
C ALA A 45 11.04 -7.33 -13.19
N GLY A 46 11.22 -6.49 -14.20
CA GLY A 46 12.30 -5.50 -14.21
C GLY A 46 12.65 -5.04 -15.61
N PRO A 47 13.57 -4.06 -15.74
CA PRO A 47 14.12 -3.66 -17.04
C PRO A 47 14.70 -4.84 -17.83
N GLU A 48 15.39 -5.75 -17.14
CA GLU A 48 15.96 -6.98 -17.70
C GLU A 48 15.08 -8.22 -17.47
N GLY A 49 13.92 -8.04 -16.83
CA GLY A 49 13.00 -9.13 -16.50
C GLY A 49 12.13 -9.54 -17.69
N PRO A 50 11.55 -10.75 -17.67
CA PRO A 50 10.64 -11.19 -18.73
C PRO A 50 9.38 -10.33 -18.80
N LEU A 51 8.90 -9.75 -17.70
CA LEU A 51 7.72 -8.88 -17.61
C LEU A 51 8.06 -7.51 -16.96
N ASP A 52 7.16 -6.53 -17.03
CA ASP A 52 7.42 -5.16 -16.55
C ASP A 52 7.25 -5.03 -15.03
N ALA A 53 6.23 -5.68 -14.48
CA ALA A 53 5.94 -5.70 -13.06
C ALA A 53 5.46 -7.08 -12.59
N ALA A 54 5.44 -7.30 -11.28
CA ALA A 54 4.86 -8.47 -10.64
C ALA A 54 3.89 -8.08 -9.53
N TRP A 55 2.96 -8.98 -9.21
CA TRP A 55 2.20 -8.91 -7.97
C TRP A 55 3.16 -8.91 -6.77
N HIS A 56 3.02 -7.91 -5.90
CA HIS A 56 3.84 -7.77 -4.70
C HIS A 56 3.26 -8.63 -3.57
N GLU A 57 3.46 -9.95 -3.66
CA GLU A 57 2.89 -10.94 -2.74
C GLU A 57 3.32 -10.66 -1.29
N THR A 58 4.59 -10.30 -1.10
CA THR A 58 5.15 -9.98 0.22
C THR A 58 4.48 -8.76 0.85
N PHE A 59 4.17 -7.73 0.07
CA PHE A 59 3.39 -6.57 0.51
C PHE A 59 2.02 -6.98 1.00
N SER A 60 1.25 -7.74 0.19
CA SER A 60 -0.07 -8.24 0.59
C SER A 60 0.01 -9.04 1.89
N LYS A 61 0.94 -10.00 2.00
CA LYS A 61 1.11 -10.85 3.18
C LYS A 61 1.48 -10.05 4.43
N GLN A 62 2.43 -9.11 4.32
CA GLN A 62 2.84 -8.27 5.45
C GLN A 62 1.70 -7.33 5.87
N MET A 63 0.98 -6.75 4.92
CA MET A 63 -0.19 -5.92 5.21
C MET A 63 -1.29 -6.73 5.88
N MET A 64 -1.64 -7.92 5.39
CA MET A 64 -2.64 -8.78 6.04
C MET A 64 -2.25 -9.13 7.47
N SER A 65 -0.99 -9.51 7.72
CA SER A 65 -0.52 -9.80 9.08
C SER A 65 -0.62 -8.58 9.99
N THR A 66 -0.11 -7.43 9.54
CA THR A 66 -0.18 -6.16 10.29
C THR A 66 -1.62 -5.74 10.58
N LEU A 67 -2.50 -5.74 9.57
CA LEU A 67 -3.89 -5.31 9.71
C LEU A 67 -4.69 -6.26 10.58
N THR A 68 -4.46 -7.57 10.52
CA THR A 68 -5.16 -8.53 11.38
C THR A 68 -4.59 -8.57 12.81
N GLY A 69 -3.38 -8.05 13.02
CA GLY A 69 -2.67 -8.15 14.30
C GLY A 69 -2.27 -9.58 14.65
N THR A 70 -2.14 -10.45 13.63
CA THR A 70 -1.86 -11.88 13.80
C THR A 70 -0.77 -12.35 12.84
N ASP A 71 0.01 -13.35 13.26
CA ASP A 71 0.96 -14.04 12.38
C ASP A 71 0.18 -14.66 11.21
N ARG A 72 0.58 -14.36 9.97
CA ARG A 72 -0.07 -14.85 8.75
C ARG A 72 0.94 -15.03 7.65
N GLU A 73 0.86 -16.15 6.93
CA GLU A 73 1.66 -16.39 5.72
C GLU A 73 3.18 -16.22 5.95
N GLY A 74 3.67 -16.62 7.14
CA GLY A 74 5.08 -16.47 7.53
C GLY A 74 5.51 -15.05 7.89
N ARG A 75 4.57 -14.10 8.03
CA ARG A 75 4.80 -12.72 8.45
C ARG A 75 4.30 -12.49 9.88
N GLN A 76 5.01 -11.64 10.61
CA GLN A 76 4.64 -11.20 11.95
C GLN A 76 3.91 -9.84 11.89
N PRO A 77 2.89 -9.61 12.73
CA PRO A 77 2.19 -8.36 12.77
C PRO A 77 3.09 -7.26 13.32
N PHE A 78 2.90 -6.03 12.83
CA PHE A 78 3.60 -4.84 13.33
C PHE A 78 5.14 -4.93 13.24
N ASN A 79 5.65 -5.78 12.35
CA ASN A 79 7.07 -5.99 12.11
C ASN A 79 7.63 -4.84 11.25
N LEU A 80 8.47 -3.98 11.85
CA LEU A 80 8.99 -2.79 11.18
C LEU A 80 9.99 -3.12 10.07
N ASP A 81 10.76 -4.20 10.18
CA ASP A 81 11.69 -4.63 9.13
C ASP A 81 10.90 -5.16 7.92
N GLY A 82 9.85 -5.95 8.17
CA GLY A 82 8.91 -6.42 7.16
C GLY A 82 8.20 -5.25 6.47
N MET A 83 7.70 -4.28 7.24
CA MET A 83 7.10 -3.06 6.68
C MET A 83 8.10 -2.25 5.86
N THR A 84 9.34 -2.11 6.33
CA THR A 84 10.42 -1.42 5.61
C THR A 84 10.73 -2.11 4.28
N ALA A 85 10.80 -3.44 4.26
CA ALA A 85 11.05 -4.21 3.05
C ALA A 85 9.93 -4.02 2.01
N VAL A 86 8.66 -4.10 2.41
CA VAL A 86 7.54 -3.97 1.46
C VAL A 86 7.29 -2.51 1.03
N LEU A 87 7.64 -1.52 1.86
CA LEU A 87 7.61 -0.11 1.49
C LEU A 87 8.78 0.28 0.56
N ASN A 88 9.87 -0.49 0.56
CA ASN A 88 11.00 -0.32 -0.34
C ASN A 88 11.34 -1.65 -1.03
N PRO A 89 10.61 -2.02 -2.11
CA PRO A 89 10.76 -3.32 -2.78
C PRO A 89 12.17 -3.60 -3.33
N ARG A 90 13.04 -2.59 -3.37
CA ARG A 90 14.47 -2.74 -3.68
C ARG A 90 15.18 -3.64 -2.67
N ILE A 91 14.75 -3.61 -1.40
CA ILE A 91 15.26 -4.46 -0.33
C ILE A 91 14.94 -5.93 -0.62
N GLU A 92 13.81 -6.20 -1.25
CA GLU A 92 13.40 -7.56 -1.63
C GLU A 92 14.06 -8.04 -2.94
N GLY A 93 14.76 -7.16 -3.66
CA GLY A 93 15.49 -7.49 -4.88
C GLY A 93 14.82 -7.04 -6.17
N PHE A 94 13.75 -6.23 -6.13
CA PHE A 94 13.23 -5.60 -7.34
C PHE A 94 14.14 -4.46 -7.83
N ALA A 95 14.29 -4.33 -9.14
CA ALA A 95 15.09 -3.29 -9.75
C ALA A 95 14.51 -1.88 -9.57
N SER A 96 13.20 -1.75 -9.36
CA SER A 96 12.49 -0.50 -9.07
C SER A 96 11.13 -0.76 -8.44
N PRO A 97 10.60 0.13 -7.58
CA PRO A 97 9.19 0.16 -7.21
C PRO A 97 8.24 0.17 -8.40
N PHE A 98 8.64 0.67 -9.57
CA PHE A 98 7.82 0.57 -10.78
C PHE A 98 7.58 -0.88 -11.24
N ASN A 99 8.34 -1.84 -10.73
CA ASN A 99 8.21 -3.26 -11.05
C ASN A 99 7.29 -4.02 -10.08
N VAL A 100 6.61 -3.34 -9.15
CA VAL A 100 5.68 -3.98 -8.22
C VAL A 100 4.27 -3.42 -8.32
N VAL A 101 3.30 -4.33 -8.20
CA VAL A 101 1.88 -4.01 -8.02
C VAL A 101 1.52 -4.29 -6.57
N ASN A 102 1.33 -3.24 -5.78
CA ASN A 102 0.97 -3.32 -4.37
C ASN A 102 -0.53 -3.58 -4.23
N TYR A 103 -0.92 -4.59 -3.46
CA TYR A 103 -2.32 -4.89 -3.18
C TYR A 103 -2.47 -5.42 -1.77
N ILE A 104 -3.69 -5.30 -1.23
CA ILE A 104 -4.08 -5.94 0.03
C ILE A 104 -4.97 -7.12 -0.31
N ASP A 105 -6.10 -6.86 -0.98
CA ASP A 105 -7.01 -7.90 -1.43
C ASP A 105 -6.82 -8.21 -2.92
N ASN A 106 -7.18 -9.44 -3.29
CA ASN A 106 -7.37 -9.87 -4.67
C ASN A 106 -8.46 -10.97 -4.72
N HIS A 107 -8.65 -11.56 -5.89
CA HIS A 107 -9.68 -12.60 -6.09
C HIS A 107 -9.30 -13.99 -5.56
N ASP A 108 -8.02 -14.25 -5.32
CA ASP A 108 -7.50 -15.53 -4.82
C ASP A 108 -7.39 -15.59 -3.30
N GLN A 109 -7.53 -14.44 -2.65
CA GLN A 109 -7.39 -14.28 -1.20
C GLN A 109 -8.71 -13.88 -0.54
N THR A 110 -8.80 -14.17 0.75
CA THR A 110 -9.93 -13.70 1.57
C THR A 110 -9.82 -12.19 1.80
N ARG A 111 -10.93 -11.47 1.65
CA ARG A 111 -11.02 -10.03 1.90
C ARG A 111 -10.50 -9.66 3.28
N ILE A 112 -9.73 -8.59 3.37
CA ILE A 112 -9.17 -8.14 4.64
C ILE A 112 -10.27 -7.83 5.67
N LEU A 113 -11.39 -7.23 5.25
CA LEU A 113 -12.47 -6.89 6.17
C LEU A 113 -13.19 -8.14 6.71
N TRP A 114 -13.30 -9.20 5.91
CA TRP A 114 -13.78 -10.50 6.40
C TRP A 114 -12.79 -11.12 7.39
N LEU A 115 -11.49 -11.09 7.08
CA LEU A 115 -10.45 -11.60 7.98
C LEU A 115 -10.42 -10.87 9.34
N LEU A 116 -10.61 -9.55 9.34
CA LEU A 116 -10.77 -8.76 10.56
C LEU A 116 -11.97 -9.25 11.38
N GLY A 117 -13.12 -9.48 10.74
CA GLY A 117 -14.30 -10.03 11.39
C GLY A 117 -14.08 -11.42 11.99
N GLN A 118 -13.36 -12.31 11.29
CA GLN A 118 -12.97 -13.63 11.80
C GLN A 118 -12.07 -13.54 13.04
N ASN A 119 -11.28 -12.48 13.16
CA ASN A 119 -10.46 -12.18 14.32
C ASN A 119 -11.20 -11.40 15.43
N GLY A 120 -12.52 -11.19 15.30
CA GLY A 120 -13.32 -10.43 16.26
C GLY A 120 -13.09 -8.92 16.22
N ILE A 121 -12.40 -8.40 15.20
CA ILE A 121 -12.18 -6.97 14.99
C ILE A 121 -13.30 -6.48 14.09
N LEU A 122 -14.27 -5.80 14.70
CA LEU A 122 -15.48 -5.33 14.05
C LEU A 122 -15.55 -3.82 14.07
N ASP A 123 -16.52 -3.26 13.35
CA ASP A 123 -16.93 -1.87 13.49
C ASP A 123 -15.78 -0.86 13.33
N GLU A 124 -15.73 0.16 14.19
CA GLU A 124 -14.75 1.25 14.10
C GLU A 124 -13.29 0.75 14.11
N PRO A 125 -12.87 -0.17 14.99
CA PRO A 125 -11.55 -0.81 14.89
C PRO A 125 -11.25 -1.42 13.51
N ALA A 126 -12.21 -2.13 12.92
CA ALA A 126 -12.02 -2.73 11.59
C ALA A 126 -11.85 -1.65 10.51
N PHE A 127 -12.69 -0.61 10.54
CA PHE A 127 -12.66 0.49 9.60
C PHE A 127 -11.37 1.33 9.71
N ARG A 128 -10.85 1.55 10.92
CA ARG A 128 -9.54 2.18 11.13
C ARG A 128 -8.41 1.38 10.50
N ARG A 129 -8.39 0.05 10.69
CA ARG A 129 -7.36 -0.81 10.11
C ARG A 129 -7.42 -0.83 8.59
N VAL A 130 -8.59 -0.92 7.97
CA VAL A 130 -8.66 -0.84 6.48
C VAL A 130 -8.32 0.55 5.94
N LYS A 131 -8.58 1.64 6.68
CA LYS A 131 -8.08 2.99 6.34
C LYS A 131 -6.55 3.06 6.44
N MET A 132 -5.95 2.51 7.49
CA MET A 132 -4.48 2.37 7.59
C MET A 132 -3.91 1.59 6.41
N GLY A 133 -4.53 0.46 6.04
CA GLY A 133 -4.16 -0.32 4.87
C GLY A 133 -4.19 0.51 3.58
N ALA A 134 -5.30 1.21 3.36
CA ALA A 134 -5.49 2.09 2.21
C ALA A 134 -4.41 3.19 2.14
N ALA A 135 -4.16 3.87 3.26
CA ALA A 135 -3.17 4.94 3.35
C ALA A 135 -1.77 4.41 3.04
N LEU A 136 -1.34 3.32 3.66
CA LEU A 136 -0.04 2.70 3.42
C LEU A 136 0.12 2.25 1.96
N MET A 137 -0.90 1.61 1.37
CA MET A 137 -0.85 1.16 -0.03
C MET A 137 -0.85 2.32 -1.04
N LEU A 138 -1.69 3.33 -0.83
CA LEU A 138 -1.82 4.46 -1.76
C LEU A 138 -0.67 5.47 -1.63
N THR A 139 0.08 5.44 -0.54
CA THR A 139 1.26 6.30 -0.35
C THR A 139 2.59 5.57 -0.47
N ALA A 140 2.60 4.23 -0.58
CA ALA A 140 3.79 3.44 -0.91
C ALA A 140 4.28 3.67 -2.36
N PRO A 141 5.57 3.50 -2.64
CA PRO A 141 6.09 3.48 -4.01
C PRO A 141 5.65 2.19 -4.72
N GLY A 142 5.46 2.27 -6.04
CA GLY A 142 4.89 1.20 -6.87
C GLY A 142 3.42 1.38 -7.21
N THR A 143 2.86 0.48 -8.02
CA THR A 143 1.50 0.64 -8.57
C THR A 143 0.46 0.08 -7.61
N PRO A 144 -0.42 0.89 -6.99
CA PRO A 144 -1.49 0.36 -6.15
C PRO A 144 -2.57 -0.32 -7.00
N MET A 145 -3.03 -1.48 -6.57
CA MET A 145 -4.19 -2.19 -7.11
C MET A 145 -5.27 -2.29 -6.03
N LEU A 146 -6.49 -1.88 -6.37
CA LEU A 146 -7.66 -2.06 -5.53
C LEU A 146 -8.48 -3.21 -6.08
N TRP A 147 -8.86 -4.15 -5.22
CA TRP A 147 -9.86 -5.15 -5.60
C TRP A 147 -11.27 -4.59 -5.40
N MET A 148 -12.17 -4.86 -6.34
CA MET A 148 -13.50 -4.25 -6.36
C MET A 148 -14.24 -4.47 -5.02
N GLY A 149 -14.77 -3.38 -4.47
CA GLY A 149 -15.47 -3.38 -3.18
C GLY A 149 -14.59 -3.13 -1.97
N GLN A 150 -13.27 -3.28 -2.08
CA GLN A 150 -12.34 -2.99 -0.98
C GLN A 150 -12.47 -1.52 -0.53
N GLU A 151 -12.72 -0.60 -1.46
CA GLU A 151 -12.80 0.83 -1.21
C GLU A 151 -14.01 1.28 -0.40
N PHE A 152 -15.07 0.45 -0.32
CA PHE A 152 -16.25 0.71 0.49
C PHE A 152 -16.52 -0.38 1.52
N GLY A 153 -15.56 -1.27 1.77
CA GLY A 153 -15.65 -2.28 2.81
C GLY A 153 -16.59 -3.42 2.46
N GLU A 154 -16.53 -3.93 1.23
CA GLU A 154 -17.07 -5.25 0.89
C GLU A 154 -16.37 -6.30 1.77
N SER A 155 -17.18 -7.17 2.37
CA SER A 155 -16.73 -8.18 3.33
C SER A 155 -17.35 -9.54 3.07
N ALA A 156 -17.88 -9.80 1.88
CA ALA A 156 -18.35 -11.13 1.52
C ALA A 156 -17.25 -12.19 1.72
N GLU A 157 -17.64 -13.35 2.26
CA GLU A 157 -16.78 -14.52 2.34
C GLU A 157 -16.34 -14.93 0.93
N ARG A 158 -15.06 -15.25 0.77
CA ARG A 158 -14.56 -15.80 -0.49
C ARG A 158 -15.18 -17.16 -0.75
N THR A 159 -15.90 -17.29 -1.86
CA THR A 159 -16.38 -18.58 -2.37
C THR A 159 -15.93 -18.78 -3.82
N THR A 160 -16.07 -20.00 -4.33
CA THR A 160 -15.81 -20.30 -5.76
C THR A 160 -16.95 -19.86 -6.67
N ALA A 161 -18.07 -19.40 -6.11
CA ALA A 161 -19.21 -18.92 -6.87
C ALA A 161 -19.03 -17.44 -7.22
N SER A 162 -19.61 -17.02 -8.34
CA SER A 162 -19.68 -15.60 -8.68
C SER A 162 -20.49 -14.84 -7.63
N GLN A 163 -19.93 -13.75 -7.12
CA GLN A 163 -20.57 -12.87 -6.15
C GLN A 163 -20.62 -11.44 -6.71
N SER A 164 -21.82 -10.86 -6.68
CA SER A 164 -22.00 -9.44 -6.98
C SER A 164 -21.59 -8.59 -5.77
N LEU A 165 -21.11 -7.38 -6.03
CA LEU A 165 -20.88 -6.39 -4.98
C LEU A 165 -22.19 -6.01 -4.29
N ASP A 166 -22.17 -5.90 -2.96
CA ASP A 166 -23.29 -5.36 -2.21
C ASP A 166 -23.26 -3.83 -2.20
N TRP A 167 -23.93 -3.23 -3.18
CA TRP A 167 -24.06 -1.78 -3.29
C TRP A 167 -24.86 -1.14 -2.15
N SER A 168 -25.64 -1.91 -1.37
CA SER A 168 -26.39 -1.39 -0.23
C SER A 168 -25.46 -0.94 0.91
N LEU A 169 -24.23 -1.45 0.96
CA LEU A 169 -23.21 -1.04 1.92
C LEU A 169 -22.96 0.47 1.88
N LEU A 170 -23.05 1.11 0.71
CA LEU A 170 -22.86 2.56 0.57
C LEU A 170 -23.94 3.41 1.28
N GLN A 171 -25.08 2.82 1.65
CA GLN A 171 -26.09 3.50 2.48
C GLN A 171 -25.64 3.63 3.94
N ASN A 172 -24.65 2.86 4.38
CA ASN A 172 -24.05 2.98 5.71
C ASN A 172 -23.00 4.09 5.71
N GLN A 173 -23.07 4.99 6.70
CA GLN A 173 -22.16 6.13 6.81
C GLN A 173 -20.68 5.70 6.81
N ARG A 174 -20.30 4.67 7.58
CA ARG A 174 -18.90 4.19 7.67
C ARG A 174 -18.34 3.69 6.35
N ASN A 175 -19.13 2.98 5.56
CA ASN A 175 -18.74 2.48 4.24
C ASN A 175 -18.61 3.63 3.23
N SER A 176 -19.54 4.59 3.27
CA SER A 176 -19.43 5.83 2.49
C SER A 176 -18.20 6.65 2.87
N ASP A 177 -17.88 6.76 4.16
CA ASP A 177 -16.69 7.46 4.66
C ASP A 177 -15.40 6.75 4.24
N LEU A 178 -15.39 5.41 4.25
CA LEU A 178 -14.27 4.64 3.72
C LEU A 178 -14.05 4.92 2.23
N ARG A 179 -15.13 4.93 1.43
CA ARG A 179 -15.05 5.29 0.01
C ARG A 179 -14.53 6.70 -0.20
N ASN A 180 -14.97 7.67 0.61
CA ASN A 180 -14.49 9.04 0.56
C ASN A 180 -13.00 9.13 0.93
N PHE A 181 -12.56 8.37 1.93
CA PHE A 181 -11.16 8.28 2.33
C PHE A 181 -10.27 7.75 1.19
N TYR A 182 -10.67 6.64 0.54
CA TYR A 182 -9.99 6.14 -0.65
C TYR A 182 -9.97 7.18 -1.78
N THR A 183 -11.11 7.83 -2.04
CA THR A 183 -11.22 8.87 -3.08
C THR A 183 -10.26 10.04 -2.81
N GLY A 184 -10.17 10.50 -1.55
CA GLY A 184 -9.23 11.54 -1.12
C GLY A 184 -7.78 11.13 -1.36
N LEU A 185 -7.37 9.96 -0.88
CA LEU A 185 -5.99 9.47 -1.06
C LEU A 185 -5.62 9.22 -2.54
N ILE A 186 -6.56 8.72 -3.34
CA ILE A 186 -6.36 8.59 -4.80
C ILE A 186 -6.18 9.97 -5.44
N ASN A 187 -7.00 10.95 -5.05
CA ASN A 187 -6.86 12.32 -5.52
C ASN A 187 -5.52 12.93 -5.11
N LEU A 188 -5.10 12.74 -3.85
CA LEU A 188 -3.78 13.15 -3.36
C LEU A 188 -2.68 12.54 -4.24
N ARG A 189 -2.66 11.21 -4.39
CA ARG A 189 -1.66 10.52 -5.20
C ARG A 189 -1.61 11.04 -6.63
N LYS A 190 -2.74 11.30 -7.27
CA LYS A 190 -2.79 11.79 -8.66
C LYS A 190 -2.24 13.21 -8.83
N HIS A 191 -2.29 14.04 -7.79
CA HIS A 191 -1.91 15.45 -7.85
C HIS A 191 -0.61 15.79 -7.09
N THR A 192 0.02 14.79 -6.46
CA THR A 192 1.29 14.95 -5.76
C THR A 192 2.37 14.11 -6.45
N GLU A 193 3.26 14.77 -7.19
CA GLU A 193 4.30 14.12 -7.99
C GLU A 193 5.18 13.18 -7.16
N ALA A 194 5.58 13.60 -5.96
CA ALA A 194 6.35 12.80 -5.01
C ALA A 194 5.77 11.38 -4.74
N LEU A 195 4.44 11.22 -4.77
CA LEU A 195 3.80 9.91 -4.55
C LEU A 195 3.87 8.98 -5.78
N ASN A 196 4.19 9.51 -6.96
CA ASN A 196 4.27 8.77 -8.22
C ASN A 196 5.70 8.39 -8.63
N LEU A 197 6.72 8.83 -7.89
CA LEU A 197 8.12 8.46 -8.15
C LEU A 197 8.52 7.19 -7.38
N ASP A 198 9.75 6.74 -7.57
CA ASP A 198 10.31 5.58 -6.89
C ASP A 198 11.04 5.90 -5.57
N THR A 199 11.02 7.17 -5.17
CA THR A 199 11.71 7.67 -3.98
C THR A 199 11.03 7.20 -2.71
N VAL A 200 11.78 6.64 -1.77
CA VAL A 200 11.27 6.31 -0.43
C VAL A 200 12.42 6.27 0.56
N GLU A 201 12.18 6.78 1.77
CA GLU A 201 13.14 6.73 2.86
C GLU A 201 12.39 6.52 4.18
N ILE A 202 12.78 5.53 4.97
CA ILE A 202 12.28 5.39 6.34
C ILE A 202 13.00 6.41 7.21
N ILE A 203 12.27 7.41 7.70
CA ILE A 203 12.83 8.52 8.50
C ILE A 203 12.60 8.33 10.00
N HIS A 204 11.71 7.41 10.38
CA HIS A 204 11.46 7.07 11.77
C HIS A 204 11.03 5.62 11.92
N ALA A 205 11.54 4.95 12.95
CA ALA A 205 11.09 3.64 13.39
C ALA A 205 11.16 3.58 14.91
N ASP A 206 10.03 3.24 15.55
CA ASP A 206 9.93 2.95 16.98
C ASP A 206 9.47 1.51 17.17
N PRO A 207 10.40 0.55 17.32
CA PRO A 207 10.05 -0.87 17.47
C PRO A 207 9.23 -1.18 18.73
N LYS A 208 9.32 -0.35 19.78
CA LYS A 208 8.59 -0.60 21.04
C LYS A 208 7.10 -0.32 20.86
N ARG A 209 6.77 0.76 20.15
CA ARG A 209 5.39 1.16 19.85
C ARG A 209 4.90 0.69 18.48
N SER A 210 5.79 0.12 17.66
CA SER A 210 5.55 -0.23 16.25
C SER A 210 5.04 0.96 15.43
N ILE A 211 5.71 2.11 15.59
CA ILE A 211 5.44 3.31 14.80
C ILE A 211 6.50 3.40 13.71
N ILE A 212 6.07 3.71 12.50
CA ILE A 212 6.96 3.91 11.34
C ILE A 212 6.60 5.21 10.65
N ALA A 213 7.62 5.94 10.18
CA ALA A 213 7.41 7.05 9.27
C ALA A 213 8.32 6.95 8.05
N PHE A 214 7.76 7.23 6.89
CA PHE A 214 8.51 7.25 5.64
C PHE A 214 8.24 8.50 4.83
N LYS A 215 9.26 8.93 4.09
CA LYS A 215 9.25 10.10 3.23
C LYS A 215 9.19 9.67 1.77
N ARG A 216 8.40 10.38 0.97
CA ARG A 216 8.37 10.35 -0.51
C ARG A 216 8.71 11.76 -0.99
N TRP A 217 9.47 11.91 -2.07
CA TRP A 217 9.84 13.23 -2.58
C TRP A 217 9.95 13.27 -4.11
N ASP A 218 9.77 14.44 -4.69
CA ASP A 218 10.04 14.69 -6.10
C ASP A 218 11.29 15.55 -6.33
N MET A 219 11.64 15.72 -7.61
CA MET A 219 12.81 16.49 -8.02
C MET A 219 12.56 18.01 -8.00
N ASN A 220 11.30 18.42 -7.81
CA ASN A 220 10.86 19.82 -7.78
C ASN A 220 10.73 20.35 -6.33
N GLY A 221 11.10 19.54 -5.33
CA GLY A 221 11.08 19.89 -3.91
C GLY A 221 9.79 19.54 -3.19
N GLY A 222 8.83 18.89 -3.85
CA GLY A 222 7.64 18.33 -3.21
C GLY A 222 8.01 17.15 -2.30
N VAL A 223 7.44 17.15 -1.10
CA VAL A 223 7.72 16.14 -0.07
C VAL A 223 6.41 15.72 0.60
N VAL A 224 6.27 14.42 0.78
CA VAL A 224 5.20 13.79 1.57
C VAL A 224 5.84 12.95 2.66
N VAL A 225 5.33 13.06 3.88
CA VAL A 225 5.71 12.17 4.98
C VAL A 225 4.47 11.44 5.48
N VAL A 226 4.58 10.13 5.61
CA VAL A 226 3.53 9.26 6.12
C VAL A 226 3.98 8.74 7.46
N VAL A 227 3.12 8.87 8.48
CA VAL A 227 3.38 8.39 9.84
C VAL A 227 2.28 7.40 10.21
N ALA A 228 2.65 6.18 10.61
CA ALA A 228 1.72 5.11 10.91
C ALA A 228 1.96 4.53 12.31
N ASN A 229 0.91 4.49 13.13
CA ASN A 229 0.84 3.63 14.30
C ASN A 229 0.26 2.28 13.86
N LEU A 230 1.09 1.25 13.79
CA LEU A 230 0.65 -0.04 13.27
C LEU A 230 -0.22 -0.82 14.27
N ARG A 231 -0.18 -0.49 15.57
CA ARG A 231 -0.90 -1.23 16.63
C ARG A 231 -2.33 -0.76 16.79
N ASP A 232 -3.11 -1.54 17.51
CA ASP A 232 -4.46 -1.21 17.97
C ASP A 232 -4.48 -0.50 19.34
N GLN A 233 -3.35 0.07 19.74
CA GLN A 233 -3.19 0.77 21.01
C GLN A 233 -2.94 2.26 20.74
N PHE A 234 -3.56 3.12 21.55
CA PHE A 234 -3.32 4.56 21.49
C PHE A 234 -1.83 4.84 21.70
N ALA A 235 -1.17 5.44 20.71
CA ALA A 235 0.27 5.70 20.78
C ALA A 235 0.60 6.96 21.59
N GLY A 236 -0.38 7.82 21.83
CA GLY A 236 -0.20 9.09 22.53
C GLY A 236 0.67 10.05 21.73
N ASP A 237 1.49 10.81 22.43
CA ASP A 237 2.37 11.80 21.80
C ASP A 237 3.50 11.10 21.03
N VAL A 238 3.73 11.56 19.81
CA VAL A 238 4.82 11.12 18.94
C VAL A 238 5.76 12.27 18.65
N HIS A 239 7.05 11.94 18.64
CA HIS A 239 8.14 12.87 18.42
C HIS A 239 9.00 12.30 17.29
N ILE A 240 8.90 12.90 16.10
CA ILE A 240 9.64 12.46 14.91
C ILE A 240 10.71 13.51 14.62
N ALA A 241 11.94 13.18 15.00
CA ALA A 241 13.13 13.98 14.69
C ALA A 241 13.54 13.82 13.21
N ASN A 242 14.42 14.72 12.75
CA ASN A 242 14.92 14.76 11.37
C ASN A 242 13.79 14.90 10.33
N TRP A 243 12.74 15.65 10.67
CA TRP A 243 11.68 15.99 9.75
C TRP A 243 12.26 16.73 8.52
N PRO A 244 11.82 16.42 7.28
CA PRO A 244 12.51 16.85 6.07
C PRO A 244 12.44 18.34 5.74
N GLY A 245 11.85 19.17 6.60
CA GLY A 245 11.97 20.62 6.51
C GLY A 245 11.02 21.35 7.45
N ASP A 246 11.49 22.49 7.95
CA ASP A 246 10.69 23.42 8.75
C ASP A 246 9.65 24.16 7.90
N GLY A 247 8.73 24.84 8.60
CA GLY A 247 7.66 25.64 8.04
C GLY A 247 6.31 24.97 8.18
N LYS A 248 5.35 25.45 7.37
CA LYS A 248 3.98 24.97 7.37
C LYS A 248 3.84 23.63 6.65
N TRP A 249 3.16 22.69 7.30
CA TRP A 249 2.75 21.41 6.74
C TRP A 249 1.25 21.23 6.89
N HIS A 250 0.65 20.52 5.95
CA HIS A 250 -0.74 20.13 5.99
C HIS A 250 -0.83 18.62 6.23
N GLU A 251 -1.51 18.20 7.29
CA GLU A 251 -1.91 16.82 7.51
C GLU A 251 -3.23 16.59 6.75
N TYR A 252 -3.17 15.69 5.78
CA TYR A 252 -4.20 15.53 4.76
C TYR A 252 -5.39 14.67 5.21
N THR A 253 -5.17 13.74 6.14
CA THR A 253 -6.20 12.74 6.48
C THR A 253 -7.28 13.29 7.39
N ASP A 254 -6.89 14.07 8.41
CA ASP A 254 -7.74 14.79 9.34
C ASP A 254 -7.86 16.29 8.99
N ASN A 255 -7.15 16.73 7.94
CA ASN A 255 -7.28 18.05 7.31
C ASN A 255 -7.00 19.21 8.29
N TYR A 256 -5.78 19.24 8.83
CA TYR A 256 -5.29 20.35 9.65
C TYR A 256 -3.88 20.78 9.25
N ASP A 257 -3.56 22.03 9.57
CA ASP A 257 -2.21 22.57 9.37
C ASP A 257 -1.40 22.47 10.66
N THR A 258 -0.11 22.21 10.53
CA THR A 258 0.87 22.23 11.62
C THR A 258 2.13 22.98 11.21
N GLU A 259 2.79 23.62 12.18
CA GLU A 259 4.04 24.35 11.96
C GLU A 259 5.19 23.52 12.52
N ILE A 260 6.17 23.22 11.68
CA ILE A 260 7.37 22.46 12.05
C ILE A 260 8.54 23.40 12.26
N GLN A 261 9.24 23.24 13.38
CA GLN A 261 10.43 24.00 13.73
C GLN A 261 11.51 23.08 14.29
N GLY A 262 12.76 23.31 13.87
CA GLY A 262 13.91 22.54 14.35
C GLY A 262 13.94 21.10 13.84
N GLY A 263 13.23 20.79 12.75
CA GLY A 263 13.20 19.47 12.14
C GLY A 263 12.52 18.41 13.01
N VAL A 264 11.51 18.80 13.81
CA VAL A 264 10.77 17.87 14.69
C VAL A 264 9.27 18.01 14.49
N LEU A 265 8.60 16.92 14.12
CA LEU A 265 7.15 16.81 14.24
C LEU A 265 6.78 16.34 15.64
N ASN A 266 5.89 17.10 16.28
CA ASN A 266 5.18 16.70 17.49
C ASN A 266 3.70 16.56 17.15
N ASP A 267 3.14 15.37 17.37
CA ASP A 267 1.73 15.09 17.09
C ASP A 267 1.21 14.00 18.02
N LYS A 268 -0.04 13.60 17.83
CA LYS A 268 -0.65 12.43 18.47
C LYS A 268 -1.02 11.40 17.42
N LEU A 269 -0.92 10.12 17.80
CA LEU A 269 -1.41 9.01 16.98
C LEU A 269 -2.42 8.15 17.73
N ALA A 270 -3.59 7.98 17.13
CA ALA A 270 -4.62 7.05 17.57
C ALA A 270 -4.29 5.59 17.22
N GLU A 271 -5.13 4.67 17.67
CA GLU A 271 -5.06 3.24 17.33
C GLU A 271 -5.15 3.04 15.82
N SER A 272 -4.20 2.31 15.23
CA SER A 272 -4.19 1.93 13.81
C SER A 272 -4.37 3.13 12.88
N GLU A 273 -3.76 4.26 13.26
CA GLU A 273 -3.89 5.53 12.56
C GLU A 273 -2.70 5.74 11.62
N VAL A 274 -3.00 6.35 10.47
CA VAL A 274 -1.99 6.82 9.52
C VAL A 274 -2.29 8.27 9.21
N LYS A 275 -1.28 9.12 9.38
CA LYS A 275 -1.30 10.53 9.01
C LYS A 275 -0.42 10.77 7.81
N VAL A 276 -0.87 11.61 6.89
CA VAL A 276 -0.17 11.92 5.64
C VAL A 276 0.07 13.42 5.58
N PHE A 277 1.32 13.81 5.77
CA PHE A 277 1.73 15.21 5.78
C PHE A 277 2.29 15.62 4.43
N ILE A 278 1.80 16.73 3.89
CA ILE A 278 2.33 17.38 2.69
C ILE A 278 2.87 18.76 3.06
N LYS A 279 4.00 19.15 2.47
CA LYS A 279 4.55 20.49 2.70
C LYS A 279 3.67 21.52 1.97
N ALA A 280 3.24 22.56 2.68
CA ALA A 280 2.36 23.62 2.17
C ALA A 280 3.11 24.66 1.33
#